data_AF-A0A0C9UE40-F1
#
_entry.id   AF-A0A0C9UE40-F1
#
_cell.length_a   1.000
_cell.length_b   1.000
_cell.length_c   1.000
_cell.angle_alpha   90.00
_cell.angle_beta   90.00
_cell.angle_gamma   90.00
#
_symmetry.space_group_name_H-M   'P 1'
#
loop_
_entity.id
_entity.type
_entity.pdbx_description
1 polymer ?
#
loop_
_entity_poly.entity_id
_entity_poly.type
_entity_poly.pdbx_seq_one_letter_code
_entity_poly.pdbx_strand_id
1 'polypeptide(L)'
;MLDNSGKHRRSPQDVLLKLQSPNLDYLSIAGYRGFNGRLNMLPALSSCLCSSTSKLRKLYVELGNLYVPAHQLYTLLRGLPKLRDLTIGWSKLDDDGIEVVNRNLNPETCPHLTELSYLPCFIPLVAVDKMVRSRVELSTGNFNSLQKFNVASGRWVDEDGDLLPEEADHPALEALEKDYPSMDIYLHVVGDDGW
;
A
#
# COMPACT_ATOMS: atom_id res chain seq x y z
N MET A 1 19.44 22.25 37.65
CA MET A 1 19.33 23.28 36.61
C MET A 1 18.39 22.72 35.57
N LEU A 2 17.19 23.30 35.48
CA LEU A 2 16.09 22.83 34.63
C LEU A 2 16.45 23.07 33.15
N ASP A 3 16.38 22.04 32.32
CA ASP A 3 16.18 22.20 30.88
C ASP A 3 14.76 21.72 30.54
N ASN A 4 14.05 22.60 29.85
CA ASN A 4 12.61 22.74 29.81
C ASN A 4 12.16 22.58 28.35
N SER A 5 12.45 21.42 27.76
CA SER A 5 11.97 21.05 26.43
C SER A 5 10.94 19.91 26.53
N GLY A 6 9.69 20.30 26.72
CA GLY A 6 8.51 19.43 26.86
C GLY A 6 8.21 18.60 25.60
N LYS A 7 9.07 17.63 25.28
CA LYS A 7 8.73 16.50 24.41
C LYS A 7 8.41 15.31 25.31
N HIS A 8 7.16 15.23 25.76
CA HIS A 8 6.60 13.97 26.26
C HIS A 8 6.83 12.89 25.19
N ARG A 9 7.83 12.03 25.40
CA ARG A 9 7.93 10.76 24.69
C ARG A 9 6.65 9.99 25.04
N ARG A 10 5.68 9.95 24.12
CA ARG A 10 4.47 9.13 24.29
C ARG A 10 4.93 7.70 24.53
N SER A 11 4.36 7.04 25.54
CA SER A 11 4.68 5.64 25.74
C SER A 11 4.16 4.83 24.54
N PRO A 12 4.79 3.70 24.16
CA PRO A 12 4.26 2.81 23.13
C PRO A 12 2.81 2.39 23.40
N GLN A 13 2.42 2.29 24.67
CA GLN A 13 1.06 1.96 25.09
C GLN A 13 0.05 3.07 24.73
N ASP A 14 0.42 4.34 24.89
CA ASP A 14 -0.43 5.48 24.48
C ASP A 14 -0.64 5.54 22.96
N VAL A 15 0.33 5.05 22.19
CA VAL A 15 0.21 4.93 20.73
C VAL A 15 -0.74 3.81 20.36
N LEU A 16 -0.61 2.63 20.99
CA LEU A 16 -1.49 1.49 20.76
C LEU A 16 -2.95 1.79 21.12
N LEU A 17 -3.21 2.48 22.24
CA LEU A 17 -4.56 2.90 22.61
C LEU A 17 -5.17 3.89 21.62
N LYS A 18 -4.36 4.77 21.01
CA LYS A 18 -4.83 5.67 19.96
C LYS A 18 -5.13 4.96 18.65
N LEU A 19 -4.38 3.91 18.32
CA LEU A 19 -4.65 3.07 17.15
C LEU A 19 -5.98 2.31 17.27
N GLN A 20 -6.38 1.98 18.50
CA GLN A 20 -7.66 1.34 18.80
C GLN A 20 -8.84 2.32 18.86
N SER A 21 -8.62 3.62 18.58
CA SER A 21 -9.69 4.60 18.61
C SER A 21 -10.72 4.33 17.50
N PRO A 22 -12.02 4.19 17.83
CA PRO A 22 -13.06 3.93 16.84
C PRO A 22 -13.32 5.11 15.89
N ASN A 23 -12.67 6.25 16.13
CA ASN A 23 -12.78 7.46 15.32
C ASN A 23 -11.51 7.77 14.53
N LEU A 24 -10.52 6.87 14.52
CA LEU A 24 -9.35 7.01 13.67
C LEU A 24 -9.77 6.86 12.20
N ASP A 25 -9.64 7.94 11.43
CA ASP A 25 -9.96 8.00 10.00
C ASP A 25 -8.73 7.90 9.10
N TYR A 26 -7.58 8.37 9.61
CA TYR A 26 -6.29 8.37 8.96
C TYR A 26 -5.20 7.84 9.89
N LEU A 27 -4.36 6.99 9.34
CA LEU A 27 -3.17 6.48 9.99
C LEU A 27 -1.99 6.57 9.03
N SER A 28 -0.90 7.17 9.50
CA SER A 28 0.38 7.17 8.81
C SER A 28 1.45 6.59 9.71
N ILE A 29 2.13 5.59 9.19
CA ILE A 29 3.28 4.93 9.78
C ILE A 29 4.41 5.06 8.78
N ALA A 30 5.24 6.08 8.99
CA ALA A 30 6.51 6.21 8.28
C ALA A 30 7.61 5.46 9.05
N GLY A 31 8.41 4.70 8.32
CA GLY A 31 9.62 4.09 8.83
C GLY A 31 10.62 5.19 9.15
N TYR A 32 11.29 5.08 10.30
CA TYR A 32 12.46 5.92 10.54
C TYR A 32 13.60 5.42 9.65
N ARG A 33 14.23 6.31 8.87
CA ARG A 33 15.53 6.03 8.22
C ARG A 33 16.48 5.45 9.28
N GLY A 34 16.85 4.18 9.14
CA GLY A 34 17.67 3.44 10.11
C GLY A 34 16.93 2.36 10.90
N PHE A 35 15.63 2.15 10.69
CA PHE A 35 14.96 0.92 11.11
C PHE A 35 15.47 -0.22 10.23
N ASN A 36 16.54 -0.88 10.68
CA ASN A 36 17.04 -2.11 10.05
C ASN A 36 15.88 -3.07 9.95
N GLY A 37 15.38 -3.31 8.72
CA GLY A 37 14.16 -4.05 8.40
C GLY A 37 14.11 -5.44 9.02
N ARG A 38 13.80 -5.52 10.32
CA ARG A 38 13.69 -6.79 11.05
C ARG A 38 12.36 -6.92 11.77
N LEU A 39 11.66 -5.81 11.99
CA LEU A 39 10.37 -5.85 12.67
C LEU A 39 9.26 -5.77 11.64
N ASN A 40 8.69 -6.92 11.32
CA ASN A 40 7.46 -6.97 10.55
C ASN A 40 6.32 -6.40 11.40
N MET A 41 5.83 -5.22 11.03
CA MET A 41 4.80 -4.50 11.78
C MET A 41 3.37 -4.95 11.43
N LEU A 42 3.18 -5.70 10.35
CA LEU A 42 1.84 -6.10 9.87
C LEU A 42 1.01 -6.89 10.90
N PRO A 43 1.58 -7.84 11.68
CA PRO A 43 0.82 -8.56 12.70
C PRO A 43 0.36 -7.63 13.82
N ALA A 44 1.22 -6.70 14.26
CA ALA A 44 0.89 -5.74 15.30
C ALA A 44 -0.19 -4.76 14.83
N LEU A 45 -0.09 -4.26 13.60
CA LEU A 45 -1.09 -3.39 12.99
C LEU A 45 -2.42 -4.11 12.81
N SER A 46 -2.40 -5.34 12.32
CA SER A 46 -3.60 -6.18 12.21
C SER A 46 -4.27 -6.34 13.56
N SER A 47 -3.52 -6.70 14.60
CA SER A 47 -4.06 -6.87 15.95
C SER A 47 -4.70 -5.58 16.49
N CYS A 48 -4.07 -4.42 16.26
CA CYS A 48 -4.55 -3.15 16.80
C CYS A 48 -5.73 -2.58 16.01
N LEU A 49 -5.70 -2.66 14.68
CA LEU A 49 -6.68 -2.01 13.82
C LEU A 49 -7.91 -2.90 13.59
N CYS A 50 -7.71 -4.22 13.46
CA CYS A 50 -8.79 -5.17 13.18
C CYS A 50 -9.59 -5.56 14.43
N SER A 51 -9.09 -5.26 15.64
CA SER A 51 -9.81 -5.53 16.90
C SER A 51 -10.92 -4.51 17.20
N SER A 52 -10.97 -3.40 16.47
CA SER A 52 -12.00 -2.37 16.59
C SER A 52 -12.90 -2.36 15.35
N THR A 53 -14.09 -1.75 15.46
CA THR A 53 -14.94 -1.43 14.29
C THR A 53 -14.33 -0.27 13.51
N SER A 54 -13.12 -0.50 12.99
CA SER A 54 -12.26 0.51 12.39
C SER A 54 -13.03 1.31 11.34
N LYS A 55 -13.01 2.63 11.52
CA LYS A 55 -13.53 3.59 10.55
C LYS A 55 -12.43 4.14 9.66
N LEU A 56 -11.23 3.54 9.71
CA LEU A 56 -10.07 3.99 8.97
C LEU A 56 -10.39 4.02 7.47
N ARG A 57 -10.22 5.20 6.89
CA ARG A 57 -10.44 5.45 5.46
C ARG A 57 -9.13 5.62 4.71
N LYS A 58 -8.07 6.02 5.42
CA LYS A 58 -6.77 6.31 4.84
C LYS A 58 -5.67 5.61 5.64
N LEU A 59 -4.87 4.79 4.96
CA LEU A 59 -3.73 4.09 5.55
C LEU A 59 -2.48 4.37 4.72
N TYR A 60 -1.48 4.94 5.38
CA TYR A 60 -0.12 5.06 4.88
C TYR A 60 0.78 4.18 5.73
N VAL A 61 1.48 3.24 5.11
CA VAL A 61 2.41 2.36 5.81
C VAL A 61 3.70 2.17 5.02
N GLU A 62 4.82 2.51 5.63
CA GLU A 62 6.13 2.13 5.15
C GLU A 62 6.55 0.82 5.81
N LEU A 63 6.79 -0.22 4.99
CA LEU A 63 7.09 -1.56 5.49
C LEU A 63 8.61 -1.86 5.53
N GLY A 64 9.43 -0.92 5.07
CA GLY A 64 10.88 -1.07 4.94
C GLY A 64 11.26 -2.01 3.79
N ASN A 65 12.54 -2.01 3.41
CA ASN A 65 13.09 -2.71 2.24
C ASN A 65 13.11 -4.25 2.41
N LEU A 66 11.99 -4.83 2.82
CA LEU A 66 11.75 -6.23 3.03
C LEU A 66 10.64 -6.71 2.10
N TYR A 67 10.69 -8.00 1.81
CA TYR A 67 9.56 -8.72 1.26
C TYR A 67 8.38 -8.62 2.21
N VAL A 68 7.25 -8.13 1.69
CA VAL A 68 5.99 -8.02 2.41
C VAL A 68 5.27 -9.36 2.34
N PRO A 69 5.05 -10.06 3.46
CA PRO A 69 4.34 -11.34 3.41
C PRO A 69 2.88 -11.13 3.04
N ALA A 70 2.46 -11.61 1.86
CA ALA A 70 1.12 -11.40 1.31
C ALA A 70 0.00 -11.79 2.28
N HIS A 71 0.12 -12.92 2.97
CA HIS A 71 -0.87 -13.38 3.96
C HIS A 71 -1.10 -12.37 5.11
N GLN A 72 -0.07 -11.62 5.51
CA GLN A 72 -0.17 -10.64 6.59
C GLN A 72 -0.73 -9.32 6.10
N LEU A 73 -0.35 -8.92 4.88
CA LEU A 73 -0.95 -7.77 4.22
C LEU A 73 -2.45 -8.02 4.00
N TYR A 74 -2.81 -9.21 3.54
CA TYR A 74 -4.20 -9.65 3.40
C TYR A 74 -4.97 -9.58 4.73
N THR A 75 -4.38 -10.13 5.80
CA THR A 75 -5.00 -10.09 7.14
C THR A 75 -5.28 -8.66 7.60
N LEU A 76 -4.34 -7.74 7.38
CA LEU A 76 -4.50 -6.32 7.70
C LEU A 76 -5.62 -5.69 6.87
N LEU A 77 -5.54 -5.82 5.54
CA LEU A 77 -6.44 -5.12 4.62
C LEU A 77 -7.88 -5.66 4.66
N ARG A 78 -8.06 -6.96 4.92
CA ARG A 78 -9.38 -7.55 5.15
C ARG A 78 -10.06 -6.99 6.40
N GLY A 79 -9.28 -6.65 7.44
CA GLY A 79 -9.81 -6.03 8.65
C GLY A 79 -10.11 -4.52 8.51
N LEU A 80 -9.87 -3.94 7.33
CA LEU A 80 -10.09 -2.52 7.05
C LEU A 80 -11.14 -2.33 5.93
N PRO A 81 -12.40 -2.80 6.10
CA PRO A 81 -13.39 -2.81 5.03
C PRO A 81 -13.80 -1.41 4.55
N LYS A 82 -13.56 -0.37 5.35
CA LYS A 82 -13.90 1.03 5.03
C LYS A 82 -12.76 1.81 4.39
N LEU A 83 -11.62 1.17 4.15
CA LEU A 83 -10.46 1.81 3.56
C LEU A 83 -10.77 2.28 2.13
N ARG A 84 -10.39 3.51 1.84
CA ARG A 84 -10.57 4.19 0.55
C ARG A 84 -9.24 4.57 -0.09
N ASP A 85 -8.25 4.87 0.74
CA ASP A 85 -6.92 5.31 0.35
C ASP A 85 -5.89 4.42 1.03
N LEU A 86 -5.12 3.72 0.22
CA LEU A 86 -4.03 2.86 0.66
C LEU A 86 -2.75 3.36 0.01
N THR A 87 -1.76 3.68 0.84
CA THR A 87 -0.40 3.93 0.42
C THR A 87 0.54 2.93 1.08
N ILE A 88 1.25 2.15 0.26
CA ILE A 88 2.31 1.24 0.72
C ILE A 88 3.64 1.82 0.27
N GLY A 89 4.53 2.03 1.24
CA GLY A 89 5.80 2.69 1.06
C GLY A 89 7.00 1.79 1.31
N TRP A 90 8.11 2.06 0.62
CA TRP A 90 9.44 1.53 0.88
C TRP A 90 9.41 0.02 1.06
N SER A 91 8.94 -0.74 0.07
CA SER A 91 8.70 -2.18 0.26
C SER A 91 8.96 -3.02 -1.00
N LYS A 92 9.16 -4.33 -0.82
CA LYS A 92 9.20 -5.30 -1.92
C LYS A 92 7.90 -6.08 -1.95
N LEU A 93 7.12 -5.90 -3.01
CA LEU A 93 5.90 -6.64 -3.27
C LEU A 93 6.19 -7.61 -4.40
N ASP A 94 5.91 -8.89 -4.18
CA ASP A 94 5.83 -9.89 -5.23
C ASP A 94 4.40 -9.96 -5.79
N ASP A 95 4.16 -10.87 -6.73
CA ASP A 95 2.86 -11.08 -7.35
C ASP A 95 1.78 -11.29 -6.29
N ASP A 96 2.02 -12.21 -5.35
CA ASP A 96 1.13 -12.50 -4.23
C ASP A 96 0.79 -11.23 -3.42
N GLY A 97 1.80 -10.39 -3.14
CA GLY A 97 1.64 -9.13 -2.42
C GLY A 97 0.74 -8.12 -3.14
N ILE A 98 0.84 -8.03 -4.47
CA ILE A 98 -0.06 -7.21 -5.30
C ILE A 98 -1.46 -7.83 -5.40
N GLU A 99 -1.54 -9.14 -5.52
CA GLU A 99 -2.79 -9.89 -5.66
C GLU A 99 -3.69 -9.78 -4.42
N VAL A 100 -3.15 -9.47 -3.24
CA VAL A 100 -3.93 -9.18 -2.04
C VAL A 100 -5.03 -8.14 -2.30
N VAL A 101 -4.74 -7.13 -3.12
CA VAL A 101 -5.71 -6.08 -3.48
C VAL A 101 -6.37 -6.35 -4.83
N ASN A 102 -6.11 -7.46 -5.51
CA ASN A 102 -6.87 -7.87 -6.68
C ASN A 102 -8.30 -8.27 -6.30
N ARG A 103 -9.30 -7.59 -6.86
CA ARG A 103 -10.72 -7.79 -6.51
C ARG A 103 -11.27 -9.13 -7.02
N ASN A 104 -10.74 -9.66 -8.12
CA ASN A 104 -11.19 -10.94 -8.67
C ASN A 104 -10.78 -12.10 -7.75
N LEU A 105 -9.66 -11.95 -7.05
CA LEU A 105 -9.09 -12.95 -6.15
C LEU A 105 -9.56 -12.74 -4.71
N ASN A 106 -9.63 -11.48 -4.26
CA ASN A 106 -9.89 -11.11 -2.87
C ASN A 106 -10.99 -10.02 -2.79
N PRO A 107 -12.26 -10.33 -3.13
CA PRO A 107 -13.34 -9.36 -3.21
C PRO A 107 -13.69 -8.68 -1.87
N GLU A 108 -13.42 -9.33 -0.75
CA GLU A 108 -13.61 -8.80 0.61
C GLU A 108 -12.52 -7.83 1.05
N THR A 109 -11.39 -7.77 0.35
CA THR A 109 -10.26 -6.91 0.73
C THR A 109 -10.52 -5.48 0.26
N CYS A 110 -10.67 -4.55 1.21
CA CYS A 110 -10.87 -3.11 0.95
C CYS A 110 -11.91 -2.84 -0.17
N PRO A 111 -13.18 -3.23 0.02
CA PRO A 111 -14.22 -3.15 -1.02
C PRO A 111 -14.50 -1.72 -1.52
N HIS A 112 -14.15 -0.71 -0.71
CA HIS A 112 -14.37 0.70 -1.01
C HIS A 112 -13.09 1.46 -1.44
N LEU A 113 -12.00 0.74 -1.74
CA LEU A 113 -10.74 1.32 -2.18
C LEU A 113 -10.93 2.10 -3.49
N THR A 114 -10.58 3.39 -3.47
CA THR A 114 -10.64 4.32 -4.60
C THR A 114 -9.28 4.88 -4.98
N GLU A 115 -8.32 4.89 -4.05
CA GLU A 115 -6.97 5.39 -4.27
C GLU A 115 -5.95 4.35 -3.79
N LEU A 116 -5.01 4.01 -4.66
CA LEU A 116 -3.90 3.11 -4.36
C LEU A 116 -2.59 3.76 -4.78
N SER A 117 -1.65 3.84 -3.84
CA SER A 117 -0.31 4.37 -4.10
C SER A 117 0.77 3.39 -3.64
N TYR A 118 1.77 3.20 -4.49
CA TYR A 118 3.03 2.58 -4.14
C TYR A 118 4.13 3.65 -4.16
N LEU A 119 4.86 3.80 -3.07
CA LEU A 119 5.91 4.80 -2.92
C LEU A 119 7.20 4.10 -2.55
N PRO A 120 8.31 4.55 -3.12
CA PRO A 120 9.21 3.67 -3.86
C PRO A 120 9.16 2.18 -3.43
N CYS A 121 8.72 1.33 -4.35
CA CYS A 121 8.52 -0.11 -4.14
C CYS A 121 9.14 -0.92 -5.28
N PHE A 122 9.45 -2.20 -5.03
CA PHE A 122 9.62 -3.18 -6.09
C PHE A 122 8.24 -3.74 -6.46
N ILE A 123 7.88 -3.68 -7.75
CA ILE A 123 6.51 -3.88 -8.21
C ILE A 123 6.48 -4.76 -9.48
N PRO A 124 5.80 -5.91 -9.47
CA PRO A 124 5.59 -6.73 -10.65
C PRO A 124 4.51 -6.11 -11.56
N LEU A 125 4.93 -5.77 -12.78
CA LEU A 125 4.10 -5.08 -13.77
C LEU A 125 2.84 -5.88 -14.12
N VAL A 126 3.00 -7.18 -14.40
CA VAL A 126 1.89 -8.04 -14.83
C VAL A 126 0.84 -8.20 -13.73
N ALA A 127 1.26 -8.35 -12.48
CA ALA A 127 0.33 -8.43 -11.35
C ALA A 127 -0.41 -7.11 -11.13
N VAL A 128 0.27 -5.97 -11.32
CA VAL A 128 -0.36 -4.64 -11.24
C VAL A 128 -1.41 -4.43 -12.31
N ASP A 129 -1.14 -4.78 -13.57
CA ASP A 129 -2.14 -4.68 -14.64
C ASP A 129 -3.41 -5.47 -14.30
N LYS A 130 -3.25 -6.75 -13.94
CA LYS A 130 -4.37 -7.62 -13.53
C LYS A 130 -5.14 -7.04 -12.35
N MET A 131 -4.44 -6.49 -11.37
CA MET A 131 -5.03 -5.88 -10.18
C MET A 131 -5.81 -4.61 -10.53
N VAL A 132 -5.23 -3.69 -11.31
CA VAL A 132 -5.90 -2.47 -11.78
C VAL A 132 -7.17 -2.84 -12.54
N ARG A 133 -7.07 -3.77 -13.50
CA ARG A 133 -8.21 -4.28 -14.27
C ARG A 133 -9.35 -4.77 -13.38
N SER A 134 -9.02 -5.62 -12.40
CA SER A 134 -10.00 -6.14 -11.44
C SER A 134 -10.74 -5.06 -10.65
N ARG A 135 -10.08 -3.92 -10.40
CA ARG A 135 -10.60 -2.83 -9.57
C ARG A 135 -11.36 -1.78 -10.36
N VAL A 136 -11.13 -1.68 -11.68
CA VAL A 136 -11.82 -0.73 -12.56
C VAL A 136 -13.05 -1.39 -13.21
N GLU A 137 -12.92 -2.60 -13.75
CA GLU A 137 -13.94 -3.22 -14.61
C GLU A 137 -15.14 -3.80 -13.83
N LEU A 138 -14.94 -4.26 -12.59
CA LEU A 138 -16.01 -4.85 -11.77
C LEU A 138 -16.74 -3.80 -10.92
N SER A 139 -17.86 -3.30 -11.45
CA SER A 139 -18.84 -2.46 -10.74
C SER A 139 -20.18 -3.19 -10.48
N THR A 140 -20.16 -4.52 -10.39
CA THR A 140 -21.35 -5.27 -9.95
C THR A 140 -21.38 -5.37 -8.42
N GLY A 141 -22.27 -4.59 -7.79
CA GLY A 141 -22.48 -4.58 -6.33
C GLY A 141 -22.14 -3.25 -5.65
N ASN A 142 -21.97 -3.27 -4.32
CA ASN A 142 -21.67 -2.09 -3.49
C ASN A 142 -20.16 -1.72 -3.44
N PHE A 143 -19.40 -2.05 -4.49
CA PHE A 143 -17.96 -1.82 -4.56
C PHE A 143 -17.66 -0.49 -5.25
N ASN A 144 -16.60 0.20 -4.80
CA ASN A 144 -16.14 1.40 -5.49
C ASN A 144 -15.13 1.01 -6.58
N SER A 145 -15.17 1.65 -7.75
CA SER A 145 -14.07 1.53 -8.71
C SER A 145 -12.82 2.28 -8.23
N LEU A 146 -11.64 1.77 -8.59
CA LEU A 146 -10.39 2.51 -8.39
C LEU A 146 -10.40 3.77 -9.28
N GLN A 147 -10.12 4.91 -8.68
CA GLN A 147 -10.15 6.23 -9.32
C GLN A 147 -8.75 6.81 -9.49
N LYS A 148 -7.82 6.41 -8.63
CA LYS A 148 -6.43 6.86 -8.68
C LYS A 148 -5.47 5.72 -8.42
N PHE A 149 -4.49 5.59 -9.30
CA PHE A 149 -3.37 4.66 -9.16
C PHE A 149 -2.05 5.40 -9.34
N ASN A 150 -1.20 5.36 -8.32
CA ASN A 150 0.05 6.09 -8.33
C ASN A 150 1.21 5.17 -7.95
N VAL A 151 2.28 5.21 -8.75
CA VAL A 151 3.54 4.58 -8.43
C VAL A 151 4.61 5.65 -8.51
N ALA A 152 5.03 6.15 -7.35
CA ALA A 152 6.13 7.12 -7.28
C ALA A 152 7.43 6.39 -6.98
N SER A 153 8.43 6.62 -7.83
CA SER A 153 9.75 6.02 -7.69
C SER A 153 9.74 4.48 -7.63
N GLY A 154 8.90 3.86 -8.46
CA GLY A 154 8.75 2.41 -8.53
C GLY A 154 9.88 1.75 -9.31
N ARG A 155 10.32 0.59 -8.82
CA ARG A 155 11.19 -0.35 -9.55
C ARG A 155 10.31 -1.47 -10.10
N TRP A 156 10.06 -1.41 -11.39
CA TRP A 156 9.19 -2.33 -12.07
C TRP A 156 9.94 -3.57 -12.49
N VAL A 157 9.32 -4.73 -12.34
CA VAL A 157 9.83 -6.00 -12.86
C VAL A 157 8.84 -6.61 -13.85
N ASP A 158 9.35 -7.25 -14.89
CA ASP A 158 8.56 -8.01 -15.86
C ASP A 158 8.16 -9.39 -15.33
N GLU A 159 7.64 -10.25 -16.22
CA GLU A 159 7.19 -11.60 -15.89
C GLU A 159 8.32 -12.57 -15.55
N ASP A 160 9.55 -12.29 -16.02
CA ASP A 160 10.74 -13.07 -15.71
C ASP A 160 11.41 -12.59 -14.41
N GLY A 161 10.92 -11.48 -13.85
CA GLY A 161 11.46 -10.83 -12.65
C GLY A 161 12.63 -9.90 -12.95
N ASP A 162 12.87 -9.61 -14.23
CA ASP A 162 13.92 -8.69 -14.66
C ASP A 162 13.45 -7.24 -14.49
N LEU A 163 14.37 -6.38 -14.07
CA LEU A 163 14.08 -4.96 -13.88
C LEU A 163 13.81 -4.31 -15.24
N LEU A 164 12.70 -3.59 -15.34
CA LEU A 164 12.44 -2.76 -16.50
C LEU A 164 13.49 -1.64 -16.59
N PRO A 165 13.94 -1.29 -17.81
CA PRO A 165 14.85 -0.17 -18.00
C PRO A 165 14.22 1.13 -17.49
N GLU A 166 15.06 2.06 -17.08
CA GLU A 166 14.64 3.36 -16.50
C GLU A 166 13.92 4.27 -17.51
N GLU A 167 13.91 3.90 -18.79
CA GLU A 167 13.25 4.63 -19.85
C GLU A 167 11.74 4.74 -19.56
N ALA A 168 11.25 5.99 -19.48
CA ALA A 168 9.87 6.31 -19.11
C ALA A 168 8.80 5.75 -20.07
N ASP A 169 9.22 5.32 -21.26
CA ASP A 169 8.36 4.92 -22.37
C ASP A 169 8.26 3.37 -22.45
N HIS A 170 7.94 2.72 -21.33
CA HIS A 170 7.69 1.28 -21.37
C HIS A 170 6.29 1.02 -21.94
N PRO A 171 6.14 0.31 -23.09
CA PRO A 171 4.85 0.20 -23.79
C PRO A 171 3.71 -0.36 -22.93
N ALA A 172 4.02 -1.22 -21.97
CA ALA A 172 3.03 -1.77 -21.05
C ALA A 172 2.53 -0.76 -20.00
N LEU A 173 3.38 0.18 -19.56
CA LEU A 173 2.96 1.26 -18.65
C LEU A 173 2.10 2.27 -19.42
N GLU A 174 2.48 2.61 -20.65
CA GLU A 174 1.67 3.45 -21.54
C GLU A 174 0.32 2.80 -21.87
N ALA A 175 0.30 1.49 -22.12
CA ALA A 175 -0.94 0.75 -22.35
C ALA A 175 -1.87 0.83 -21.14
N LEU A 176 -1.34 0.75 -19.92
CA LEU A 176 -2.14 0.89 -18.69
C LEU A 176 -2.82 2.28 -18.60
N GLU A 177 -2.08 3.36 -18.90
CA GLU A 177 -2.64 4.71 -18.94
C GLU A 177 -3.72 4.87 -20.02
N LYS A 178 -3.47 4.28 -21.19
CA LYS A 178 -4.38 4.35 -22.34
C LYS A 178 -5.66 3.53 -22.15
N ASP A 179 -5.57 2.38 -21.51
CA ASP A 179 -6.69 1.46 -21.29
C ASP A 179 -7.68 2.01 -20.25
N TYR A 180 -7.23 2.91 -19.36
CA TYR A 180 -8.03 3.43 -18.26
C TYR A 180 -8.05 4.97 -18.20
N PRO A 181 -8.55 5.66 -19.26
CA PRO A 181 -8.50 7.13 -19.36
C PRO A 181 -9.37 7.88 -18.34
N SER A 182 -10.27 7.18 -17.65
CA SER A 182 -11.09 7.74 -16.56
C SER A 182 -10.44 7.61 -15.18
N MET A 183 -9.29 6.95 -15.09
CA MET A 183 -8.52 6.78 -13.86
C MET A 183 -7.33 7.72 -13.88
N ASP A 184 -7.08 8.39 -12.75
CA ASP A 184 -5.88 9.20 -12.56
C ASP A 184 -4.67 8.25 -12.35
N ILE A 185 -3.88 8.06 -13.40
CA ILE A 185 -2.67 7.21 -13.37
C ILE A 185 -1.42 8.07 -13.38
N TYR A 186 -0.50 7.78 -12.45
CA TYR A 186 0.80 8.42 -12.37
C TYR A 186 1.88 7.35 -12.14
N LEU A 187 2.73 7.13 -13.13
CA LEU A 187 3.76 6.09 -13.10
C LEU A 187 5.13 6.74 -13.22
N HIS A 188 5.98 6.55 -12.22
CA HIS A 188 7.36 7.04 -12.22
C HIS A 188 8.31 5.85 -12.03
N VAL A 189 9.13 5.60 -13.04
CA VAL A 189 10.19 4.58 -13.02
C VAL A 189 11.45 5.19 -12.40
N VAL A 190 12.21 4.42 -11.61
CA VAL A 190 13.53 4.84 -11.11
C VAL A 190 14.54 3.74 -11.42
N GLY A 191 15.73 4.16 -11.88
CA GLY A 191 16.87 3.28 -12.13
C GLY A 191 17.43 2.61 -10.87
N ASP A 192 18.44 1.76 -11.07
CA ASP A 192 19.08 1.00 -9.99
C ASP A 192 20.05 1.87 -9.16
N ASP A 193 19.55 2.91 -8.50
CA ASP A 193 20.37 3.84 -7.72
C ASP A 193 20.73 3.35 -6.30
N GLY A 194 20.64 2.03 -6.05
CA GLY A 194 20.86 1.44 -4.72
C GLY A 194 19.87 1.86 -3.63
N TRP A 195 19.65 0.99 -2.64
CA TRP A 195 18.80 1.23 -1.47
C TRP A 195 19.59 1.03 -0.18
#